data_AF-A0A426ZLX5-F1
#
_entry.id   AF-A0A426ZLX5-F1
#
_cell.length_a   1.000
_cell.length_b   1.000
_cell.length_c   1.000
_cell.angle_alpha   90.00
_cell.angle_beta   90.00
_cell.angle_gamma   90.00
#
_symmetry.space_group_name_H-M   'P 1'
#
loop_
_entity.id
_entity.type
_entity.pdbx_description
1 polymer ?
#
loop_
_entity_poly.entity_id
_entity_poly.type
_entity_poly.pdbx_seq_one_letter_code
_entity_poly.pdbx_strand_id
1 'polypeptide(L)'
;MAASALSPPEVPMELHAHNRDKLVRALRDNLAASSRPTRGFVLLQGGEEQTRYCTDHAELFRFLPSFAPQESYFAYLFGVREPGFFGAFDVASGKSFLFVPRLPADYAVWLGEIKPPSFFKEMNKFDTDLSTLHPILTECRVIKSKMELDLIQYANDVSSEAHIEVMHFLILVVFITQFSHHKRQYTSMYNCILPFVVMRRIRSGMKEYQLESIFLHHVYMYGGCRHCSYTCICATGENRCVLLLSIAVLHYGHAAAPNDRILEEGDMALFDMGAEYHFYGSDITCSFPVRILLL
;
A
#
# COMPACT_ATOMS: atom_id res chain seq x y z
N MET A 1 4.71 22.97 -10.76
CA MET A 1 4.15 21.98 -9.82
C MET A 1 4.12 22.65 -8.47
N ALA A 2 2.99 22.61 -7.77
CA ALA A 2 2.94 23.09 -6.39
C ALA A 2 3.78 22.14 -5.52
N ALA A 3 4.54 22.68 -4.56
CA ALA A 3 5.22 21.84 -3.59
C ALA A 3 4.17 21.24 -2.65
N SER A 4 4.20 19.93 -2.43
CA SER A 4 3.34 19.29 -1.41
C SER A 4 3.68 19.85 -0.03
N ALA A 5 2.66 20.05 0.79
CA ALA A 5 2.83 20.43 2.19
C ALA A 5 3.07 19.21 3.10
N LEU A 6 2.93 17.99 2.56
CA LEU A 6 3.07 16.75 3.28
C LEU A 6 4.54 16.36 3.40
N SER A 7 4.94 15.91 4.59
CA SER A 7 6.27 15.35 4.84
C SER A 7 6.13 13.88 5.21
N PRO A 8 6.91 12.96 4.60
CA PRO A 8 6.86 11.54 4.94
C PRO A 8 7.09 11.33 6.44
N PRO A 9 6.12 10.75 7.19
CA PRO A 9 6.28 10.52 8.61
C PRO A 9 7.28 9.38 8.84
N GLU A 10 8.05 9.47 9.92
CA GLU A 10 8.86 8.34 10.37
C GLU A 10 7.97 7.17 10.82
N VAL A 11 8.43 5.95 10.58
CA VAL A 11 7.76 4.72 11.04
C VAL A 11 8.51 4.17 12.25
N PRO A 12 8.05 4.42 13.48
CA PRO A 12 8.73 3.98 14.68
C PRO A 12 8.67 2.45 14.83
N MET A 13 9.77 1.83 15.28
CA MET A 13 9.80 0.38 15.53
C MET A 13 8.87 -0.04 16.67
N GLU A 14 8.49 0.91 17.54
CA GLU A 14 7.49 0.77 18.58
C GLU A 14 6.12 0.36 18.02
N LEU A 15 5.77 0.79 16.80
CA LEU A 15 4.55 0.35 16.11
C LEU A 15 4.53 -1.17 15.96
N HIS A 16 5.64 -1.74 15.48
CA HIS A 16 5.75 -3.18 15.25
C HIS A 16 5.82 -3.95 16.56
N ALA A 17 6.49 -3.40 17.59
CA ALA A 17 6.47 -3.98 18.94
C ALA A 17 5.04 -4.04 19.51
N HIS A 18 4.26 -2.96 19.37
CA HIS A 18 2.87 -2.91 19.80
C HIS A 18 1.99 -3.96 19.10
N ASN A 19 2.20 -4.15 17.79
CA ASN A 19 1.49 -5.18 17.01
C ASN A 19 1.81 -6.60 17.50
N ARG A 20 3.08 -6.88 17.83
CA ARG A 20 3.48 -8.17 18.42
C ARG A 20 2.83 -8.37 19.79
N ASP A 21 2.82 -7.36 20.65
CA ASP A 21 2.19 -7.44 21.98
C ASP A 21 0.68 -7.70 21.89
N LYS A 22 0.02 -7.07 20.92
CA LYS A 22 -1.39 -7.30 20.62
C LYS A 22 -1.64 -8.76 20.20
N LEU A 23 -0.86 -9.25 19.25
CA LEU A 23 -0.95 -10.63 18.76
C LEU A 23 -0.67 -11.66 19.86
N VAL A 24 0.38 -11.46 20.64
CA VAL A 24 0.76 -12.37 21.74
C VAL A 24 -0.37 -12.46 22.78
N ARG A 25 -1.01 -11.33 23.12
CA ARG A 25 -2.18 -11.34 24.01
C ARG A 25 -3.33 -12.15 23.43
N ALA A 26 -3.70 -11.87 22.17
CA ALA A 26 -4.79 -12.59 21.51
C ALA A 26 -4.51 -14.10 21.40
N LEU A 27 -3.26 -14.49 21.11
CA LEU A 27 -2.84 -15.89 21.08
C LEU A 27 -2.95 -16.56 22.45
N ARG A 28 -2.48 -15.89 23.52
CA ARG A 28 -2.59 -16.41 24.89
C ARG A 28 -4.04 -16.62 25.30
N ASP A 29 -4.91 -15.65 25.00
CA ASP A 29 -6.33 -15.72 25.34
C ASP A 29 -7.01 -16.89 24.60
N ASN A 30 -6.70 -17.08 23.31
CA ASN A 30 -7.24 -18.18 22.52
C ASN A 30 -6.73 -19.56 23.01
N LEU A 31 -5.45 -19.67 23.33
CA LEU A 31 -4.86 -20.91 23.87
C LEU A 31 -5.45 -21.25 25.24
N ALA A 32 -5.62 -20.26 26.11
CA ALA A 32 -6.25 -20.43 27.42
C ALA A 32 -7.71 -20.89 27.29
N ALA A 33 -8.49 -20.26 26.40
CA ALA A 33 -9.87 -20.67 26.12
C ALA A 33 -9.97 -22.10 25.57
N SER A 34 -8.96 -22.53 24.80
CA SER A 34 -8.88 -23.88 24.22
C SER A 34 -8.20 -24.90 25.13
N SER A 35 -7.88 -24.56 26.38
CA SER A 35 -7.12 -25.40 27.32
C SER A 35 -5.77 -25.91 26.74
N ARG A 36 -5.16 -25.14 25.84
CA ARG A 36 -3.84 -25.43 25.26
C ARG A 36 -2.74 -24.70 26.05
N PRO A 37 -1.54 -25.30 26.18
CA PRO A 37 -0.44 -24.63 26.84
C PRO A 37 0.00 -23.37 26.07
N THR A 38 0.39 -22.33 26.81
CA THR A 38 0.94 -21.07 26.24
C THR A 38 2.39 -21.19 25.78
N ARG A 39 2.99 -22.38 25.90
CA ARG A 39 4.34 -22.69 25.43
C ARG A 39 4.31 -22.93 23.94
N GLY A 40 5.03 -22.11 23.19
CA GLY A 40 5.16 -22.26 21.74
C GLY A 40 5.83 -21.04 21.12
N PHE A 41 6.37 -21.23 19.92
CA PHE A 41 6.91 -20.16 19.11
C PHE A 41 6.02 -19.96 17.90
N VAL A 42 5.86 -18.70 17.52
CA VAL A 42 5.41 -18.33 16.18
C VAL A 42 6.65 -18.10 15.34
N LEU A 43 6.69 -18.67 14.13
CA LEU A 43 7.73 -18.44 13.14
C LEU A 43 7.07 -17.93 11.85
N LEU A 44 7.60 -16.85 11.30
CA LEU A 44 7.16 -16.23 10.06
C LEU A 44 8.35 -16.07 9.12
N GLN A 45 8.13 -16.39 7.85
CA GLN A 45 9.06 -16.14 6.76
C GLN A 45 8.68 -14.82 6.10
N GLY A 46 9.65 -13.92 5.95
CA GLY A 46 9.50 -12.70 5.14
C GLY A 46 9.54 -13.01 3.65
N GLY A 47 9.34 -11.98 2.82
CA GLY A 47 9.44 -12.12 1.37
C GLY A 47 10.87 -12.43 0.92
N GLU A 48 10.99 -13.09 -0.24
CA GLU A 48 12.27 -13.32 -0.93
C GLU A 48 12.33 -12.49 -2.21
N GLU A 49 13.53 -12.17 -2.68
CA GLU A 49 13.71 -11.49 -3.97
C GLU A 49 13.41 -12.45 -5.12
N GLN A 50 12.79 -11.95 -6.19
CA GLN A 50 12.49 -12.74 -7.38
C GLN A 50 12.95 -12.05 -8.65
N THR A 51 13.25 -12.87 -9.65
CA THR A 51 13.63 -12.46 -10.98
C THR A 51 12.51 -12.74 -11.98
N ARG A 52 12.43 -11.92 -13.03
CA ARG A 52 11.47 -12.13 -14.10
C ARG A 52 11.86 -13.37 -14.92
N TYR A 53 11.11 -14.46 -14.74
CA TYR A 53 11.36 -15.75 -15.38
C TYR A 53 12.81 -16.21 -15.19
N CYS A 54 13.50 -16.59 -16.27
CA CYS A 54 14.90 -17.01 -16.28
C CYS A 54 15.89 -15.86 -16.55
N THR A 55 15.46 -14.60 -16.43
CA THR A 55 16.34 -13.43 -16.61
C THR A 55 16.97 -13.01 -15.28
N ASP A 56 17.96 -12.13 -15.33
CA ASP A 56 18.57 -11.44 -14.18
C ASP A 56 17.83 -10.15 -13.79
N HIS A 57 16.67 -9.88 -14.40
CA HIS A 57 15.85 -8.72 -14.08
C HIS A 57 15.14 -8.96 -12.74
N ALA A 58 15.73 -8.45 -11.66
CA ALA A 58 15.13 -8.43 -10.34
C ALA A 58 13.90 -7.51 -10.35
N GLU A 59 12.76 -8.04 -9.91
CA GLU A 59 11.59 -7.22 -9.71
C GLU A 59 11.77 -6.39 -8.44
N LEU A 60 11.24 -5.17 -8.45
CA LEU A 60 11.33 -4.31 -7.27
C LEU A 60 10.67 -5.02 -6.10
N PHE A 61 11.42 -5.23 -5.02
CA PHE A 61 10.91 -5.90 -3.82
C PHE A 61 9.69 -5.15 -3.30
N ARG A 62 8.53 -5.76 -3.58
CA ARG A 62 7.14 -5.28 -3.50
C ARG A 62 6.52 -4.61 -4.75
N PHE A 63 6.25 -5.41 -5.79
CA PHE A 63 4.96 -5.39 -6.51
C PHE A 63 4.63 -6.76 -7.13
N LEU A 64 3.53 -7.39 -6.67
CA LEU A 64 2.47 -8.12 -7.41
C LEU A 64 1.75 -9.15 -6.50
N PRO A 65 0.44 -9.42 -6.71
CA PRO A 65 -0.40 -10.25 -5.85
C PRO A 65 -0.02 -11.74 -5.77
N SER A 66 1.00 -12.17 -6.52
CA SER A 66 1.29 -13.60 -6.66
C SER A 66 2.76 -13.98 -6.51
N PHE A 67 3.73 -13.07 -6.63
CA PHE A 67 5.15 -13.43 -6.65
C PHE A 67 6.03 -12.33 -6.03
N ALA A 68 6.42 -12.52 -4.76
CA ALA A 68 7.42 -11.75 -3.99
C ALA A 68 7.13 -10.30 -3.53
N PRO A 69 6.00 -10.03 -2.84
CA PRO A 69 5.97 -8.95 -1.87
C PRO A 69 6.73 -9.36 -0.59
N GLN A 70 7.25 -8.37 0.15
CA GLN A 70 7.41 -8.57 1.59
C GLN A 70 6.05 -9.05 2.13
N GLU A 71 6.07 -10.18 2.83
CA GLU A 71 4.85 -10.80 3.32
C GLU A 71 4.16 -9.84 4.31
N SER A 72 2.87 -9.59 4.11
CA SER A 72 2.17 -8.52 4.83
C SER A 72 2.08 -8.77 6.33
N TYR A 73 1.97 -10.02 6.77
CA TYR A 73 2.01 -10.37 8.19
C TYR A 73 3.40 -10.18 8.80
N PHE A 74 4.45 -10.52 8.04
CA PHE A 74 5.84 -10.28 8.44
C PHE A 74 6.14 -8.78 8.54
N ALA A 75 5.80 -7.99 7.53
CA ALA A 75 5.94 -6.53 7.54
C ALA A 75 5.19 -5.90 8.72
N TYR A 76 3.95 -6.34 8.97
CA TYR A 76 3.12 -5.84 10.05
C TYR A 76 3.77 -6.02 11.43
N LEU A 77 4.41 -7.17 11.67
CA LEU A 77 4.97 -7.54 12.97
C LEU A 77 6.43 -7.13 13.15
N PHE A 78 7.22 -7.03 12.08
CA PHE A 78 8.66 -6.81 12.15
C PHE A 78 9.14 -5.53 11.47
N GLY A 79 8.36 -4.95 10.55
CA GLY A 79 8.74 -3.70 9.87
C GLY A 79 9.95 -3.79 8.93
N VAL A 80 10.46 -5.01 8.72
CA VAL A 80 11.65 -5.28 7.92
C VAL A 80 11.32 -5.08 6.44
N ARG A 81 12.23 -4.39 5.74
CA ARG A 81 12.06 -4.02 4.33
C ARG A 81 12.91 -4.86 3.40
N GLU A 82 13.84 -5.61 3.96
CA GLU A 82 14.80 -6.43 3.26
C GLU A 82 14.26 -7.87 3.03
N PRO A 83 14.63 -8.50 1.90
CA PRO A 83 14.22 -9.86 1.59
C PRO A 83 15.03 -10.91 2.36
N GLY A 84 14.48 -12.13 2.50
CA GLY A 84 15.18 -13.31 3.02
C GLY A 84 15.27 -13.38 4.55
N PHE A 85 14.47 -12.57 5.26
CA PHE A 85 14.42 -12.57 6.72
C PHE A 85 13.39 -13.58 7.23
N PHE A 86 13.63 -14.12 8.42
CA PHE A 86 12.60 -14.79 9.20
C PHE A 86 12.43 -14.05 10.52
N GLY A 87 11.33 -14.31 11.21
CA GLY A 87 11.01 -13.66 12.47
C GLY A 87 10.23 -14.62 13.33
N ALA A 88 10.58 -14.68 14.61
CA ALA A 88 9.85 -15.50 15.56
C ALA A 88 9.51 -14.74 16.82
N PHE A 89 8.51 -15.20 17.55
CA PHE A 89 8.29 -14.76 18.92
C PHE A 89 7.78 -15.90 19.78
N ASP A 90 8.26 -15.93 21.02
CA ASP A 90 7.77 -16.85 22.04
C ASP A 90 6.42 -16.36 22.56
N VAL A 91 5.40 -17.19 22.45
CA VAL A 91 4.05 -16.87 22.93
C VAL A 91 4.04 -16.72 24.45
N ALA A 92 4.86 -17.47 25.19
CA ALA A 92 4.86 -17.44 26.65
C ALA A 92 5.51 -16.17 27.22
N SER A 93 6.68 -15.77 26.71
CA SER A 93 7.38 -14.56 27.18
C SER A 93 7.04 -13.30 26.40
N GLY A 94 6.58 -13.42 25.16
CA GLY A 94 6.45 -12.29 24.21
C GLY A 94 7.79 -11.86 23.60
N LYS A 95 8.89 -12.55 23.92
CA LYS A 95 10.21 -12.23 23.36
C LYS A 95 10.21 -12.51 21.86
N SER A 96 10.67 -11.53 21.09
CA SER A 96 10.80 -11.62 19.62
C SER A 96 12.24 -11.81 19.21
N PHE A 97 12.42 -12.45 18.05
CA PHE A 97 13.69 -12.83 17.44
C PHE A 97 13.60 -12.51 15.95
N LEU A 98 14.69 -12.01 15.39
CA LEU A 98 14.80 -11.74 13.96
C LEU A 98 15.97 -12.55 13.38
N PHE A 99 15.75 -13.19 12.25
CA PHE A 99 16.70 -14.04 11.57
C PHE A 99 17.17 -13.33 10.31
N VAL A 100 18.43 -12.91 10.33
CA VAL A 100 19.05 -12.11 9.27
C VAL A 100 19.81 -13.04 8.32
N PRO A 101 19.63 -12.91 6.99
CA PRO A 101 20.40 -13.67 6.03
C PRO A 101 21.89 -13.31 6.14
N ARG A 102 22.77 -14.32 6.08
CA ARG A 102 24.21 -14.10 6.02
C ARG A 102 24.60 -13.74 4.59
N LEU A 103 24.94 -12.48 4.37
CA LEU A 103 25.30 -11.97 3.05
C LEU A 103 26.79 -12.23 2.73
N PRO A 104 27.13 -12.56 1.48
CA PRO A 104 28.52 -12.71 1.04
C PRO A 104 29.22 -11.34 0.94
N ALA A 105 30.56 -11.34 0.95
CA ALA A 105 31.34 -10.09 1.03
C ALA A 105 31.19 -9.20 -0.22
N ASP A 106 30.94 -9.79 -1.38
CA ASP A 106 30.68 -9.11 -2.65
C ASP A 106 29.35 -8.35 -2.66
N TYR A 107 28.38 -8.70 -1.80
CA TYR A 107 27.16 -7.91 -1.59
C TYR A 107 27.46 -6.43 -1.33
N ALA A 108 28.53 -6.15 -0.56
CA ALA A 108 28.94 -4.79 -0.24
C ALA A 108 29.31 -3.95 -1.47
N VAL A 109 29.79 -4.60 -2.53
CA VAL A 109 30.19 -3.96 -3.79
C VAL A 109 28.96 -3.63 -4.64
N TRP A 110 27.96 -4.51 -4.66
CA TRP A 110 26.82 -4.41 -5.58
C TRP A 110 25.58 -3.75 -4.98
N LEU A 111 25.30 -4.02 -3.70
CA LEU A 111 24.02 -3.68 -3.05
C LEU A 111 24.19 -2.78 -1.82
N GLY A 112 25.44 -2.53 -1.38
CA GLY A 112 25.78 -1.55 -0.35
C GLY A 112 26.11 -2.17 1.01
N GLU A 113 26.20 -1.32 2.03
CA GLU A 113 26.73 -1.68 3.35
C GLU A 113 26.03 -2.91 3.98
N ILE A 114 26.82 -3.94 4.30
CA ILE A 114 26.33 -5.11 5.06
C ILE A 114 26.20 -4.72 6.53
N LYS A 115 24.95 -4.60 6.99
CA LYS A 115 24.64 -4.25 8.38
C LYS A 115 25.01 -5.38 9.34
N PRO A 116 25.72 -5.10 10.46
CA PRO A 116 26.16 -6.15 11.38
C PRO A 116 24.98 -6.76 12.15
N PRO A 117 25.06 -8.02 12.63
CA PRO A 117 23.99 -8.63 13.42
C PRO A 117 23.60 -7.84 14.68
N SER A 118 24.50 -7.05 15.27
CA SER A 118 24.21 -6.16 16.39
C SER A 118 23.21 -5.04 16.05
N PHE A 119 23.09 -4.69 14.77
CA PHE A 119 22.05 -3.81 14.24
C PHE A 119 20.66 -4.47 14.33
N PHE A 120 20.58 -5.81 14.32
CA PHE A 120 19.32 -6.57 14.23
C PHE A 120 18.99 -7.50 15.45
N LYS A 121 19.97 -7.86 16.30
CA LYS A 121 19.92 -8.75 17.51
C LYS A 121 19.44 -10.22 17.33
N GLU A 122 19.89 -11.10 18.24
CA GLU A 122 20.30 -12.54 18.12
C GLU A 122 19.23 -13.67 17.94
N MET A 123 19.68 -14.85 17.44
CA MET A 123 18.91 -15.97 16.84
C MET A 123 19.10 -17.38 17.46
N ASN A 124 18.12 -18.29 17.30
CA ASN A 124 18.24 -19.76 17.07
C ASN A 124 16.91 -20.42 16.57
N LYS A 125 16.99 -21.58 15.88
CA LYS A 125 15.97 -22.25 14.99
C LYS A 125 14.77 -22.94 15.69
N PHE A 126 13.58 -22.97 15.03
CA PHE A 126 12.36 -23.68 15.50
C PHE A 126 11.43 -24.15 14.35
N ASP A 127 10.39 -24.94 14.71
CA ASP A 127 9.42 -25.66 13.85
C ASP A 127 8.04 -24.95 13.79
N THR A 128 7.30 -25.11 12.68
CA THR A 128 6.17 -24.22 12.29
C THR A 128 4.77 -24.86 12.44
N ASP A 129 3.80 -24.14 13.05
CA ASP A 129 2.35 -24.44 12.95
C ASP A 129 1.58 -23.22 12.42
N LEU A 130 1.00 -23.33 11.22
CA LEU A 130 0.31 -22.25 10.51
C LEU A 130 -1.21 -22.20 10.73
N SER A 131 -1.80 -23.24 11.33
CA SER A 131 -3.26 -23.43 11.36
C SER A 131 -3.98 -22.50 12.34
N THR A 132 -3.36 -22.23 13.49
CA THR A 132 -3.94 -21.39 14.57
C THR A 132 -3.59 -19.91 14.40
N LEU A 133 -2.45 -19.62 13.76
CA LEU A 133 -1.88 -18.27 13.70
C LEU A 133 -2.65 -17.34 12.76
N HIS A 134 -3.00 -17.82 11.57
CA HIS A 134 -3.56 -16.99 10.50
C HIS A 134 -4.88 -16.28 10.89
N PRO A 135 -5.88 -16.96 11.49
CA PRO A 135 -7.13 -16.30 11.89
C PRO A 135 -6.91 -15.18 12.92
N ILE A 136 -6.15 -15.46 13.99
CA ILE A 136 -5.89 -14.52 15.09
C ILE A 136 -5.11 -13.30 14.59
N LEU A 137 -4.14 -13.53 13.72
CA LEU A 137 -3.33 -12.46 13.15
C LEU A 137 -4.14 -11.59 12.18
N THR A 138 -5.06 -12.20 11.43
CA THR A 138 -6.00 -11.46 10.57
C THR A 138 -6.92 -10.58 11.39
N GLU A 139 -7.49 -11.08 12.50
CA GLU A 139 -8.30 -10.26 13.43
C GLU A 139 -7.48 -9.12 14.07
N CYS A 140 -6.23 -9.38 14.43
CA CYS A 140 -5.34 -8.35 14.95
C CYS A 140 -5.12 -7.23 13.93
N ARG A 141 -5.12 -7.51 12.63
CA ARG A 141 -5.01 -6.48 11.59
C ARG A 141 -6.30 -5.69 11.36
N VAL A 142 -7.44 -6.09 11.92
CA VAL A 142 -8.71 -5.35 11.77
C VAL A 142 -8.73 -4.08 12.65
N ILE A 143 -8.27 -4.18 13.89
CA ILE A 143 -8.28 -3.05 14.84
C ILE A 143 -6.95 -2.30 14.77
N LYS A 144 -6.93 -1.08 14.26
CA LYS A 144 -5.70 -0.31 14.06
C LYS A 144 -5.32 0.52 15.29
N SER A 145 -4.04 0.53 15.64
CA SER A 145 -3.47 1.46 16.61
C SER A 145 -3.42 2.89 16.04
N LYS A 146 -3.24 3.89 16.90
CA LYS A 146 -3.11 5.30 16.46
C LYS A 146 -1.94 5.48 15.47
N MET A 147 -0.79 4.86 15.73
CA MET A 147 0.38 4.93 14.84
C MET A 147 0.08 4.32 13.46
N GLU A 148 -0.68 3.23 13.38
CA GLU A 148 -1.13 2.66 12.10
C GLU A 148 -2.12 3.57 11.38
N LEU A 149 -3.07 4.16 12.12
CA LEU A 149 -4.04 5.10 11.56
C LEU A 149 -3.34 6.34 11.00
N ASP A 150 -2.27 6.82 11.64
CA ASP A 150 -1.49 7.96 11.15
C ASP A 150 -0.80 7.66 9.81
N LEU A 151 -0.26 6.44 9.63
CA LEU A 151 0.34 6.02 8.35
C LEU A 151 -0.71 5.83 7.25
N ILE A 152 -1.88 5.26 7.60
CA ILE A 152 -3.01 5.12 6.66
C ILE A 152 -3.54 6.50 6.25
N GLN A 153 -3.67 7.43 7.22
CA GLN A 153 -4.10 8.79 6.94
C GLN A 153 -3.10 9.49 6.03
N TYR A 154 -1.80 9.35 6.28
CA TYR A 154 -0.78 9.90 5.41
C TYR A 154 -0.87 9.37 3.97
N ALA A 155 -1.01 8.06 3.79
CA ALA A 155 -1.21 7.46 2.46
C ALA A 155 -2.47 8.01 1.76
N ASN A 156 -3.57 8.20 2.50
CA ASN A 156 -4.80 8.80 2.00
C ASN A 156 -4.61 10.28 1.61
N ASP A 157 -3.92 11.06 2.42
CA ASP A 157 -3.66 12.48 2.16
C ASP A 157 -2.81 12.66 0.90
N VAL A 158 -1.72 11.90 0.76
CA VAL A 158 -0.87 11.89 -0.44
C VAL A 158 -1.66 11.47 -1.69
N SER A 159 -2.50 10.45 -1.56
CA SER A 159 -3.35 10.00 -2.67
C SER A 159 -4.37 11.06 -3.05
N SER A 160 -4.92 11.78 -2.07
CA SER A 160 -5.87 12.86 -2.30
C SER A 160 -5.20 14.04 -3.00
N GLU A 161 -4.00 14.45 -2.58
CA GLU A 161 -3.20 15.47 -3.30
C GLU A 161 -2.89 15.03 -4.73
N ALA A 162 -2.55 13.76 -4.95
CA ALA A 162 -2.30 13.22 -6.28
C ALA A 162 -3.55 13.19 -7.17
N HIS A 163 -4.71 12.81 -6.61
CA HIS A 163 -6.01 12.91 -7.29
C HIS A 163 -6.33 14.36 -7.66
N ILE A 164 -6.12 15.30 -6.73
CA ILE A 164 -6.29 16.74 -6.99
C ILE A 164 -5.36 17.20 -8.11
N GLU A 165 -4.11 16.75 -8.13
CA GLU A 165 -3.17 17.11 -9.20
C GLU A 165 -3.59 16.51 -10.53
N VAL A 166 -4.05 15.26 -10.59
CA VAL A 166 -4.66 14.70 -11.82
C VAL A 166 -5.87 15.53 -12.25
N MET A 167 -6.72 15.95 -11.30
CA MET A 167 -7.86 16.82 -11.56
C MET A 167 -7.47 18.26 -11.90
N HIS A 168 -6.29 18.77 -11.52
CA HIS A 168 -5.77 20.06 -11.97
C HIS A 168 -5.38 20.03 -13.45
N PHE A 169 -5.01 18.85 -13.95
CA PHE A 169 -4.94 18.64 -15.39
C PHE A 169 -6.34 18.64 -15.98
N LEU A 170 -7.30 17.97 -15.35
CA LEU A 170 -8.70 17.92 -15.78
C LEU A 170 -9.52 19.14 -15.37
N ILE A 171 -10.77 19.23 -15.80
CA ILE A 171 -11.67 20.32 -15.40
C ILE A 171 -12.78 19.73 -14.53
N LEU A 172 -12.97 20.34 -13.35
CA LEU A 172 -14.23 20.56 -12.62
C LEU A 172 -14.53 19.73 -11.35
N VAL A 173 -15.49 20.31 -10.60
CA VAL A 173 -16.14 19.91 -9.34
C VAL A 173 -16.20 18.40 -9.09
N VAL A 174 -15.70 18.02 -7.91
CA VAL A 174 -15.45 16.64 -7.49
C VAL A 174 -16.54 16.15 -6.55
N PHE A 175 -17.03 14.94 -6.77
CA PHE A 175 -17.71 14.14 -5.74
C PHE A 175 -16.76 13.03 -5.29
N ILE A 176 -16.22 13.14 -4.07
CA ILE A 176 -15.37 12.13 -3.46
C ILE A 176 -16.23 11.21 -2.62
N THR A 177 -16.26 9.93 -2.95
CA THR A 177 -16.86 8.89 -2.11
C THR A 177 -15.74 8.05 -1.51
N GLN A 178 -15.51 8.20 -0.20
CA GLN A 178 -14.69 7.25 0.56
C GLN A 178 -15.60 6.23 1.28
N PHE A 179 -15.29 4.95 1.13
CA PHE A 179 -15.81 3.88 1.98
C PHE A 179 -14.78 3.60 3.07
N SER A 180 -15.04 4.06 4.32
CA SER A 180 -14.22 3.66 5.47
C SER A 180 -15.09 2.97 6.51
N HIS A 181 -14.80 1.68 6.75
CA HIS A 181 -15.55 0.78 7.65
C HIS A 181 -15.23 0.98 9.15
N HIS A 182 -15.05 2.23 9.61
CA HIS A 182 -14.95 2.53 11.03
C HIS A 182 -15.89 3.65 11.45
N LYS A 183 -16.91 3.26 12.23
CA LYS A 183 -17.76 4.17 13.01
C LYS A 183 -16.85 5.01 13.91
N ARG A 184 -16.86 6.33 13.68
CA ARG A 184 -16.15 7.42 14.41
C ARG A 184 -14.71 7.72 13.95
N GLN A 185 -14.60 8.44 12.84
CA GLN A 185 -13.83 9.69 12.75
C GLN A 185 -14.16 10.39 11.42
N TYR A 186 -15.26 11.15 11.43
CA TYR A 186 -15.69 12.05 10.34
C TYR A 186 -14.81 13.31 10.30
N THR A 187 -13.50 13.16 10.14
CA THR A 187 -12.59 14.33 10.11
C THR A 187 -11.74 14.39 8.84
N SER A 188 -11.63 13.32 8.05
CA SER A 188 -10.97 13.37 6.73
C SER A 188 -11.91 13.82 5.59
N MET A 189 -13.22 13.97 5.84
CA MET A 189 -14.22 14.15 4.78
C MET A 189 -14.42 15.62 4.34
N TYR A 190 -13.94 16.61 5.11
CA TYR A 190 -14.34 18.01 4.92
C TYR A 190 -13.29 18.95 4.32
N ASN A 191 -12.03 18.53 4.15
CA ASN A 191 -10.99 19.39 3.56
C ASN A 191 -10.82 19.24 2.04
N CYS A 192 -11.48 18.26 1.41
CA CYS A 192 -11.35 18.05 -0.05
C CYS A 192 -12.33 18.89 -0.90
N ILE A 193 -13.14 19.76 -0.28
CA ILE A 193 -13.93 20.76 -1.00
C ILE A 193 -13.14 22.07 -0.95
N LEU A 194 -12.05 22.18 -1.72
CA LEU A 194 -11.50 23.50 -2.06
C LEU A 194 -12.25 24.00 -3.31
N PRO A 195 -13.08 25.05 -3.20
CA PRO A 195 -13.70 25.66 -4.36
C PRO A 195 -12.68 26.55 -5.07
N PHE A 196 -12.66 26.47 -6.41
CA PHE A 196 -11.87 27.27 -7.34
C PHE A 196 -10.36 26.97 -7.43
N VAL A 197 -10.01 25.95 -8.22
CA VAL A 197 -8.74 25.96 -8.97
C VAL A 197 -9.05 26.02 -10.46
N VAL A 198 -8.58 27.09 -11.09
CA VAL A 198 -8.67 27.32 -12.54
C VAL A 198 -7.65 26.43 -13.23
N MET A 199 -8.16 25.55 -14.10
CA MET A 199 -7.45 24.41 -14.70
C MET A 199 -6.66 24.82 -15.96
N ARG A 200 -5.66 24.02 -16.36
CA ARG A 200 -4.76 24.45 -17.45
C ARG A 200 -4.29 23.39 -18.47
N ARG A 201 -4.56 22.07 -18.34
CA ARG A 201 -3.70 21.09 -19.05
C ARG A 201 -4.28 19.81 -19.67
N ILE A 202 -5.59 19.51 -19.72
CA ILE A 202 -6.06 18.47 -20.67
C ILE A 202 -5.86 18.98 -22.09
N ARG A 203 -5.27 18.14 -22.94
CA ARG A 203 -5.27 18.31 -24.40
C ARG A 203 -6.09 17.20 -25.03
N SER A 204 -6.76 17.52 -26.13
CA SER A 204 -7.36 16.49 -26.99
C SER A 204 -6.31 15.43 -27.36
N GLY A 205 -6.71 14.16 -27.34
CA GLY A 205 -5.82 13.03 -27.66
C GLY A 205 -5.02 12.49 -26.48
N MET A 206 -5.24 12.96 -25.25
CA MET A 206 -4.65 12.34 -24.07
C MET A 206 -5.24 10.94 -23.83
N LYS A 207 -4.44 10.03 -23.26
CA LYS A 207 -4.84 8.68 -22.86
C LYS A 207 -4.92 8.51 -21.35
N GLU A 208 -5.74 7.57 -20.91
CA GLU A 208 -5.95 7.25 -19.49
C GLU A 208 -4.64 7.00 -18.74
N TYR A 209 -3.70 6.23 -19.29
CA TYR A 209 -2.40 5.94 -18.67
C TYR A 209 -1.53 7.20 -18.44
N GLN A 210 -1.78 8.30 -19.17
CA GLN A 210 -1.05 9.54 -18.92
C GLN A 210 -1.48 10.19 -17.61
N LEU A 211 -2.74 9.98 -17.21
CA LEU A 211 -3.29 10.45 -15.94
C LEU A 211 -2.85 9.53 -14.79
N GLU A 212 -2.81 8.21 -15.03
CA GLU A 212 -2.13 7.26 -14.15
C GLU A 212 -0.68 7.69 -13.88
N SER A 213 0.08 8.03 -14.94
CA SER A 213 1.47 8.47 -14.80
C SER A 213 1.62 9.75 -13.96
N ILE A 214 0.67 10.68 -14.04
CA ILE A 214 0.68 11.91 -13.24
C ILE A 214 0.43 11.58 -11.77
N PHE A 215 -0.53 10.71 -11.48
CA PHE A 215 -0.80 10.21 -10.13
C PHE A 215 0.45 9.55 -9.53
N LEU A 216 1.01 8.56 -10.24
CA LEU A 216 2.20 7.81 -9.82
C LEU A 216 3.40 8.73 -9.57
N HIS A 217 3.60 9.72 -10.45
CA HIS A 217 4.64 10.71 -10.27
C HIS A 217 4.44 11.49 -8.98
N HIS A 218 3.22 11.98 -8.71
CA HIS A 218 2.95 12.79 -7.55
C HIS A 218 3.17 12.02 -6.24
N VAL A 219 2.56 10.84 -6.11
CA VAL A 219 2.63 10.04 -4.87
C VAL A 219 4.06 9.65 -4.53
N TYR A 220 4.90 9.38 -5.54
CA TYR A 220 6.30 9.04 -5.29
C TYR A 220 7.17 10.28 -5.06
N MET A 221 7.08 11.29 -5.93
CA MET A 221 7.92 12.49 -5.88
C MET A 221 7.72 13.28 -4.58
N TYR A 222 6.48 13.41 -4.12
CA TYR A 222 6.13 14.24 -2.98
C TYR A 222 5.77 13.44 -1.72
N GLY A 223 5.16 12.27 -1.88
CA GLY A 223 4.74 11.43 -0.76
C GLY A 223 5.74 10.34 -0.35
N GLY A 224 6.81 10.12 -1.13
CA GLY A 224 7.74 9.02 -0.90
C GLY A 224 7.11 7.63 -1.10
N CYS A 225 5.89 7.56 -1.65
CA CYS A 225 5.18 6.31 -1.91
C CYS A 225 5.73 5.66 -3.19
N ARG A 226 6.73 4.80 -3.02
CA ARG A 226 7.36 4.08 -4.14
C ARG A 226 6.42 3.08 -4.83
N HIS A 227 5.40 2.62 -4.12
CA HIS A 227 4.43 1.64 -4.60
C HIS A 227 3.01 2.21 -4.54
N CYS A 228 2.13 1.63 -5.35
CA CYS A 228 0.69 1.77 -5.23
C CYS A 228 0.08 0.55 -4.57
N SER A 229 -1.04 0.75 -3.88
CA SER A 229 -1.76 -0.31 -3.17
C SER A 229 -2.29 -1.39 -4.14
N TYR A 230 -2.63 -0.97 -5.36
CA TYR A 230 -3.16 -1.81 -6.44
C TYR A 230 -2.86 -1.15 -7.79
N THR A 231 -3.05 -1.91 -8.88
CA THR A 231 -2.98 -1.37 -10.24
C THR A 231 -4.00 -0.26 -10.40
N CYS A 232 -3.57 0.92 -10.84
CA CYS A 232 -4.44 2.07 -10.99
C CYS A 232 -5.55 1.80 -12.02
N ILE A 233 -6.76 2.21 -11.68
CA ILE A 233 -7.93 2.12 -12.55
C ILE A 233 -8.21 3.53 -13.06
N CYS A 234 -7.90 3.79 -14.32
CA CYS A 234 -8.15 5.08 -14.94
C CYS A 234 -9.20 4.92 -16.04
N ALA A 235 -10.46 4.72 -15.66
CA ALA A 235 -11.51 4.43 -16.62
C ALA A 235 -12.22 5.71 -17.11
N THR A 236 -12.45 5.82 -18.42
CA THR A 236 -13.20 6.90 -19.06
C THR A 236 -14.22 6.39 -20.06
N GLY A 237 -15.41 7.00 -20.12
CA GLY A 237 -16.35 6.70 -21.19
C GLY A 237 -17.69 7.43 -21.12
N GLU A 238 -18.47 7.28 -22.18
CA GLU A 238 -19.76 7.97 -22.37
C GLU A 238 -20.87 7.49 -21.43
N ASN A 239 -21.59 8.42 -20.79
CA ASN A 239 -22.80 8.15 -19.97
C ASN A 239 -24.00 7.49 -20.71
N ARG A 240 -23.85 7.05 -21.97
CA ARG A 240 -24.97 6.68 -22.86
C ARG A 240 -25.18 5.18 -23.09
N CYS A 241 -24.22 4.29 -22.76
CA CYS A 241 -24.41 2.85 -23.03
C CYS A 241 -23.62 1.91 -22.11
N VAL A 242 -24.32 1.11 -21.30
CA VAL A 242 -23.77 0.19 -20.27
C VAL A 242 -22.85 -0.91 -20.84
N LEU A 243 -22.91 -1.19 -22.15
CA LEU A 243 -22.23 -2.34 -22.78
C LEU A 243 -20.82 -2.05 -23.34
N LEU A 244 -20.38 -0.79 -23.39
CA LEU A 244 -19.06 -0.40 -23.95
C LEU A 244 -18.29 0.58 -23.03
N LEU A 245 -18.66 0.64 -21.75
CA LEU A 245 -18.10 1.56 -20.79
C LEU A 245 -16.99 0.91 -19.96
N SER A 246 -15.74 1.35 -20.13
CA SER A 246 -14.65 0.99 -19.20
C SER A 246 -14.98 1.39 -17.75
N ILE A 247 -15.76 2.46 -17.54
CA ILE A 247 -16.23 2.90 -16.21
C ILE A 247 -17.16 1.90 -15.51
N ALA A 248 -17.75 0.95 -16.24
CA ALA A 248 -18.57 -0.13 -15.67
C ALA A 248 -17.74 -1.39 -15.35
N VAL A 249 -16.46 -1.42 -15.74
CA VAL A 249 -15.53 -2.51 -15.46
C VAL A 249 -14.83 -2.23 -14.13
N LEU A 250 -15.24 -2.94 -13.08
CA LEU A 250 -14.82 -2.65 -11.70
C LEU A 250 -13.31 -2.72 -11.46
N HIS A 251 -12.59 -3.61 -12.16
CA HIS A 251 -11.13 -3.74 -12.08
C HIS A 251 -10.49 -3.50 -13.46
N TYR A 252 -10.83 -2.38 -14.11
CA TYR A 252 -10.14 -1.90 -15.32
C TYR A 252 -8.66 -1.55 -15.02
N GLY A 253 -7.82 -1.35 -16.03
CA GLY A 253 -6.40 -0.97 -15.86
C GLY A 253 -5.41 -2.15 -15.80
N HIS A 254 -5.88 -3.40 -15.73
CA HIS A 254 -5.01 -4.57 -15.80
C HIS A 254 -4.43 -4.79 -17.21
N ALA A 255 -3.52 -5.75 -17.36
CA ALA A 255 -2.74 -5.96 -18.60
C ALA A 255 -3.56 -6.15 -19.89
N ALA A 256 -4.80 -6.65 -19.81
CA ALA A 256 -5.68 -6.84 -20.97
C ALA A 256 -6.65 -5.67 -21.22
N ALA A 257 -6.65 -4.67 -20.32
CA ALA A 257 -7.42 -3.44 -20.42
C ALA A 257 -6.60 -2.27 -19.82
N PRO A 258 -5.45 -1.91 -20.42
CA PRO A 258 -4.31 -1.31 -19.72
C PRO A 258 -4.35 0.23 -19.69
N ASN A 259 -5.51 0.83 -19.39
CA ASN A 259 -5.70 2.29 -19.36
C ASN A 259 -5.27 2.97 -20.68
N ASP A 260 -5.64 2.43 -21.84
CA ASP A 260 -5.15 2.89 -23.15
C ASP A 260 -6.17 3.63 -24.01
N ARG A 261 -7.37 3.90 -23.48
CA ARG A 261 -8.41 4.67 -24.18
C ARG A 261 -8.03 6.14 -24.24
N ILE A 262 -8.39 6.78 -25.37
CA ILE A 262 -8.28 8.22 -25.56
C ILE A 262 -9.43 8.91 -24.82
N LEU A 263 -9.13 9.97 -24.10
CA LEU A 263 -10.11 10.82 -23.45
C LEU A 263 -10.91 11.61 -24.49
N GLU A 264 -12.24 11.53 -24.41
CA GLU A 264 -13.16 12.27 -25.28
C GLU A 264 -13.92 13.36 -24.48
N GLU A 265 -14.33 14.41 -25.19
CA GLU A 265 -15.14 15.48 -24.60
C GLU A 265 -16.50 14.93 -24.13
N GLY A 266 -16.86 15.19 -22.87
CA GLY A 266 -18.14 14.78 -22.30
C GLY A 266 -18.16 13.35 -21.75
N ASP A 267 -17.04 12.63 -21.77
CA ASP A 267 -16.88 11.39 -21.01
C ASP A 267 -17.06 11.62 -19.51
N MET A 268 -17.48 10.58 -18.79
CA MET A 268 -17.21 10.49 -17.35
C MET A 268 -15.88 9.78 -17.13
N ALA A 269 -15.10 10.29 -16.20
CA ALA A 269 -13.95 9.60 -15.63
C ALA A 269 -14.34 8.98 -14.29
N LEU A 270 -13.84 7.76 -14.04
CA LEU A 270 -13.83 7.09 -12.75
C LEU A 270 -12.41 6.62 -12.50
N PHE A 271 -11.73 7.32 -11.59
CA PHE A 271 -10.35 7.04 -11.23
C PHE A 271 -10.29 6.44 -9.86
N ASP A 272 -9.91 5.18 -9.79
CA ASP A 272 -9.68 4.45 -8.56
C ASP A 272 -8.18 4.16 -8.43
N MET A 273 -7.52 4.92 -7.56
CA MET A 273 -6.06 4.93 -7.41
C MET A 273 -5.67 5.21 -5.96
N GLY A 274 -4.68 4.44 -5.47
CA GLY A 274 -4.21 4.52 -4.09
C GLY A 274 -2.70 4.37 -3.97
N ALA A 275 -2.07 5.28 -3.26
CA ALA A 275 -0.67 5.21 -2.86
C ALA A 275 -0.47 4.21 -1.71
N GLU A 276 0.75 3.68 -1.61
CA GLU A 276 1.15 2.86 -0.48
C GLU A 276 2.39 3.44 0.21
N TYR A 277 2.26 3.70 1.51
CA TYR A 277 3.34 4.18 2.35
C TYR A 277 3.68 3.13 3.41
N HIS A 278 4.90 2.56 3.35
CA HIS A 278 5.39 1.59 4.35
C HIS A 278 4.39 0.48 4.72
N PHE A 279 3.81 -0.21 3.73
CA PHE A 279 2.85 -1.31 3.95
C PHE A 279 1.44 -0.88 4.38
N TYR A 280 1.17 0.42 4.41
CA TYR A 280 -0.15 0.99 4.61
C TYR A 280 -0.65 1.60 3.30
N GLY A 281 -1.68 0.98 2.74
CA GLY A 281 -2.31 1.41 1.49
C GLY A 281 -3.46 2.39 1.72
N SER A 282 -3.66 3.26 0.74
CA SER A 282 -4.91 3.99 0.51
C SER A 282 -5.71 3.35 -0.64
N ASP A 283 -6.99 3.69 -0.69
CA ASP A 283 -7.94 3.27 -1.71
C ASP A 283 -8.98 4.39 -1.88
N ILE A 284 -8.89 5.11 -3.00
CA ILE A 284 -9.69 6.32 -3.25
C ILE A 284 -10.19 6.30 -4.69
N THR A 285 -11.52 6.32 -4.81
CA THR A 285 -12.22 6.50 -6.09
C THR A 285 -12.77 7.92 -6.22
N CYS A 286 -12.47 8.55 -7.35
CA CYS A 286 -12.98 9.86 -7.74
C CYS A 286 -13.70 9.77 -9.09
N SER A 287 -14.91 10.32 -9.15
CA SER A 287 -15.70 10.37 -10.39
C SER A 287 -16.02 11.81 -10.78
N PHE A 288 -15.73 12.18 -12.02
CA PHE A 288 -15.90 13.56 -12.52
C PHE A 288 -16.04 13.60 -14.05
N PRO A 289 -16.66 14.65 -14.62
CA PRO A 289 -16.78 14.79 -16.07
C PRO A 289 -15.45 15.21 -16.71
N VAL A 290 -15.12 14.63 -17.87
CA VAL A 290 -14.01 15.07 -18.72
C VAL A 290 -14.47 16.28 -19.54
N ARG A 291 -13.74 17.40 -19.41
CA ARG A 291 -13.87 18.56 -20.31
C ARG A 291 -12.50 19.00 -20.82
N ILE A 292 -12.36 18.97 -22.13
CA ILE A 292 -11.20 19.34 -22.92
C ILE A 292 -11.36 20.83 -23.27
N LEU A 293 -10.50 21.67 -22.69
CA LEU A 293 -10.37 23.06 -23.16
C LEU A 293 -9.69 23.03 -24.54
N LEU A 294 -10.44 23.43 -25.58
CA LEU A 294 -9.83 23.83 -26.86
C LEU A 294 -9.07 25.15 -26.59
N LEU A 295 -7.75 25.07 -26.50
CA LEU A 295 -6.85 26.24 -26.47
C LEU A 295 -6.62 26.76 -27.88
#